data_AF-A0A966WQR2-F1
#
_entry.id   AF-A0A966WQR2-F1
#
_cell.length_a   1.000
_cell.length_b   1.000
_cell.length_c   1.000
_cell.angle_alpha   90.00
_cell.angle_beta   90.00
_cell.angle_gamma   90.00
#
_symmetry.space_group_name_H-M   'P 1'
#
loop_
_entity.id
_entity.type
_entity.pdbx_description
1 polymer ?
#
loop_
_entity_poly.entity_id
_entity_poly.type
_entity_poly.pdbx_seq_one_letter_code
_entity_poly.pdbx_strand_id
1 'polypeptide(L)'
;TLDGQRVLSRASVAEMTRDHMHAGIQNNLTNTEGNMVNWGFGLTVAVRREGGSALLGNPGMYSWNGAYGTAMWVDPEQELAVVFMAATPGLLRQYYRRVINALVYSAIED
;
A
#
# COMPACT_ATOMS: atom_id res chain seq x y z
N THR A 1 18.07 4.47 -3.53
CA THR A 1 19.35 4.38 -2.77
C THR A 1 19.26 5.36 -1.62
N LEU A 2 20.00 5.14 -0.54
CA LEU A 2 20.16 6.13 0.54
C LEU A 2 21.54 6.74 0.36
N ASP A 3 21.62 8.05 0.14
CA ASP A 3 22.88 8.76 -0.12
C ASP A 3 23.72 8.13 -1.24
N GLY A 4 23.04 7.75 -2.34
CA GLY A 4 23.68 7.08 -3.48
C GLY A 4 23.97 5.59 -3.28
N GLN A 5 23.81 5.04 -2.08
CA GLN A 5 24.10 3.64 -1.76
C GLN A 5 22.87 2.74 -1.80
N ARG A 6 23.02 1.53 -2.36
CA ARG A 6 21.95 0.52 -2.35
C ARG A 6 21.89 -0.14 -0.98
N VAL A 7 20.83 0.15 -0.23
CA VAL A 7 20.60 -0.39 1.13
C VAL A 7 20.12 -1.84 1.12
N LEU A 8 19.40 -2.26 0.08
CA LEU A 8 18.87 -3.62 -0.06
C LEU A 8 19.05 -4.12 -1.50
N SER A 9 19.33 -5.41 -1.63
CA SER A 9 19.36 -6.08 -2.93
C SER A 9 17.96 -6.10 -3.56
N ARG A 10 17.88 -6.22 -4.89
CA ARG A 10 16.59 -6.38 -5.59
C ARG A 10 15.83 -7.60 -5.08
N ALA A 11 16.52 -8.72 -4.88
CA ALA A 11 15.92 -9.96 -4.38
C ALA A 11 15.33 -9.78 -2.97
N SER A 12 16.02 -9.05 -2.09
CA SER A 12 15.51 -8.73 -0.75
C SER A 12 14.24 -7.89 -0.80
N VAL A 13 14.18 -6.88 -1.67
CA VAL A 13 12.96 -6.06 -1.84
C VAL A 13 11.81 -6.89 -2.38
N ALA A 14 12.05 -7.76 -3.37
CA ALA A 14 11.03 -8.67 -3.90
C ALA A 14 10.49 -9.60 -2.80
N GLU A 15 11.36 -10.15 -1.96
CA GLU A 15 10.93 -10.99 -0.84
C GLU A 15 10.21 -10.18 0.25
N MET A 16 10.58 -8.93 0.50
CA MET A 16 9.85 -8.10 1.48
C MET A 16 8.43 -7.75 1.03
N THR A 17 8.23 -7.61 -0.28
CA THR A 17 7.00 -7.06 -0.88
C THR A 17 6.08 -8.13 -1.47
N ARG A 18 6.45 -9.41 -1.42
CA ARG A 18 5.53 -10.51 -1.71
C ARG A 18 4.59 -10.74 -0.52
N ASP A 19 3.44 -11.34 -0.80
CA ASP A 19 2.57 -11.83 0.27
C ASP A 19 3.16 -13.09 0.94
N HIS A 20 3.27 -13.04 2.26
CA HIS A 20 3.78 -14.11 3.13
C HIS A 20 2.68 -14.81 3.93
N MET A 21 1.42 -14.40 3.75
CA MET A 21 0.32 -15.00 4.49
C MET A 21 0.10 -16.46 4.07
N HIS A 22 0.15 -17.35 5.05
CA HIS A 22 -0.25 -18.74 4.85
C HIS A 22 -1.78 -18.85 4.71
N ALA A 23 -2.26 -19.82 3.91
CA ALA A 23 -3.69 -20.03 3.65
C ALA A 23 -4.52 -20.30 4.91
N GLY A 24 -3.91 -20.86 5.96
CA GLY A 24 -4.54 -21.08 7.27
C GLY A 24 -4.63 -19.84 8.17
N ILE A 25 -4.09 -18.69 7.77
CA ILE A 25 -4.17 -17.45 8.55
C ILE A 25 -5.42 -16.67 8.13
N GLN A 26 -6.33 -16.46 9.08
CA GLN A 26 -7.48 -15.59 8.86
C GLN A 26 -7.02 -14.13 8.75
N ASN A 27 -7.24 -13.53 7.57
CA ASN A 27 -6.97 -12.11 7.36
C ASN A 27 -8.13 -11.26 7.87
N ASN A 28 -7.87 -10.45 8.90
CA ASN A 28 -8.85 -9.56 9.53
C ASN A 28 -8.59 -8.07 9.20
N LEU A 29 -7.74 -7.76 8.21
CA LEU A 29 -7.37 -6.39 7.85
C LEU A 29 -8.59 -5.48 7.60
N THR A 30 -9.61 -6.00 6.95
CA THR A 30 -10.82 -5.24 6.60
C THR A 30 -11.65 -4.83 7.81
N ASN A 31 -11.39 -5.37 9.00
CA ASN A 31 -12.04 -4.95 10.24
C ASN A 31 -11.62 -3.53 10.66
N THR A 32 -10.42 -3.08 10.25
CA THR A 32 -9.89 -1.75 10.58
C THR A 32 -9.66 -0.88 9.35
N GLU A 33 -9.36 -1.48 8.20
CA GLU A 33 -9.11 -0.81 6.92
C GLU A 33 -10.00 -1.43 5.83
N GLY A 34 -11.31 -1.21 5.92
CA GLY A 34 -12.32 -1.83 5.04
C GLY A 34 -12.15 -1.58 3.53
N ASN A 35 -11.37 -0.57 3.14
CA ASN A 35 -11.06 -0.30 1.72
C ASN A 35 -10.01 -1.28 1.15
N MET A 36 -9.29 -2.02 2.00
CA MET A 36 -8.16 -2.89 1.63
C MET A 36 -8.58 -4.37 1.48
N VAL A 37 -9.69 -4.62 0.79
CA VAL A 37 -10.14 -5.98 0.43
C VAL A 37 -9.12 -6.63 -0.52
N ASN A 38 -8.85 -7.93 -0.34
CA ASN A 38 -7.90 -8.72 -1.13
C ASN A 38 -6.43 -8.27 -1.04
N TRP A 39 -6.04 -7.74 0.12
CA TRP A 39 -4.64 -7.52 0.47
C TRP A 39 -4.13 -8.66 1.34
N GLY A 40 -2.88 -9.06 1.15
CA GLY A 40 -2.11 -9.91 2.04
C GLY A 40 -1.13 -9.10 2.89
N PHE A 41 -0.12 -9.78 3.42
CA PHE A 41 0.88 -9.17 4.29
C PHE A 41 2.27 -9.68 3.94
N GLY A 42 3.14 -8.74 3.56
CA GLY A 42 4.56 -8.97 3.34
C GLY A 42 5.38 -8.73 4.60
N LEU A 43 6.69 -8.54 4.43
CA LEU A 43 7.54 -8.14 5.54
C LEU A 43 7.32 -6.65 5.81
N THR A 44 6.52 -6.35 6.84
CA THR A 44 6.16 -5.02 7.37
C THR A 44 5.21 -4.18 6.51
N VAL A 45 4.70 -4.72 5.40
CA VAL A 45 3.80 -4.01 4.47
C VAL A 45 2.56 -4.83 4.14
N ALA A 46 1.45 -4.18 3.84
CA ALA A 46 0.31 -4.82 3.21
C ALA A 46 0.59 -4.96 1.71
N VAL A 47 0.20 -6.08 1.09
CA VAL A 47 0.48 -6.36 -0.33
C VAL A 47 -0.83 -6.62 -1.06
N ARG A 48 -1.14 -5.87 -2.11
CA ARG A 48 -2.35 -6.10 -2.91
C ARG A 48 -2.21 -7.39 -3.71
N ARG A 49 -3.17 -8.32 -3.57
CA ARG A 49 -3.17 -9.60 -4.31
C ARG A 49 -3.89 -9.50 -5.64
N GLU A 50 -5.07 -8.88 -5.64
CA GLU A 50 -5.95 -8.82 -6.81
C GLU A 50 -6.93 -7.63 -6.76
N GLY A 51 -7.93 -7.62 -7.63
CA GLY A 51 -9.00 -6.62 -7.68
C GLY A 51 -9.95 -6.67 -6.47
N GLY A 52 -10.92 -5.76 -6.43
CA GLY A 52 -11.98 -5.70 -5.40
C GLY A 52 -11.72 -4.73 -4.24
N SER A 53 -10.50 -4.19 -4.11
CA SER A 53 -10.21 -3.06 -3.22
C SER A 53 -10.86 -1.78 -3.73
N ALA A 54 -11.27 -0.90 -2.80
CA ALA A 54 -11.75 0.46 -3.13
C ALA A 54 -10.60 1.46 -3.39
N LEU A 55 -9.35 1.00 -3.36
CA LEU A 55 -8.16 1.76 -3.73
C LEU A 55 -7.71 1.36 -5.14
N LEU A 56 -7.30 2.35 -5.93
CA LEU A 56 -6.69 2.16 -7.25
C LEU A 56 -5.24 1.64 -7.10
N GLY A 57 -4.77 0.95 -8.14
CA GLY A 57 -3.45 0.35 -8.24
C GLY A 57 -3.45 -1.10 -8.70
N ASN A 58 -2.27 -1.64 -8.91
CA ASN A 58 -2.08 -2.98 -9.48
C ASN A 58 -1.81 -4.06 -8.43
N PRO A 59 -2.09 -5.35 -8.73
CA PRO A 59 -1.54 -6.47 -7.97
C PRO A 59 -0.02 -6.34 -7.77
N GLY A 60 0.47 -6.64 -6.57
CA GLY A 60 1.87 -6.43 -6.20
C GLY A 60 2.18 -5.02 -5.68
N MET A 61 1.25 -4.06 -5.75
CA MET A 61 1.34 -2.81 -5.00
C MET A 61 1.45 -3.12 -3.50
N TYR A 62 2.34 -2.41 -2.80
CA TYR A 62 2.50 -2.56 -1.35
C TYR A 62 2.31 -1.22 -0.62
N SER A 63 1.72 -1.28 0.58
CA SER A 63 1.26 -0.11 1.32
C SER A 63 1.46 -0.26 2.83
N TRP A 64 1.56 0.88 3.52
CA TRP A 64 1.35 0.94 4.96
C TRP A 64 0.70 2.25 5.38
N ASN A 65 -0.09 2.19 6.45
CA ASN A 65 -0.95 3.27 6.91
C ASN A 65 -0.60 3.68 8.34
N GLY A 66 -0.47 4.99 8.59
CA GLY A 66 -0.25 5.53 9.94
C GLY A 66 -1.53 5.90 10.66
N ALA A 67 -1.63 5.67 11.97
CA ALA A 67 -2.88 5.84 12.73
C ALA A 67 -3.54 7.24 12.60
N TYR A 68 -2.74 8.29 12.37
CA TYR A 68 -3.18 9.69 12.37
C TYR A 68 -3.38 10.33 11.00
N GLY A 69 -3.36 9.55 9.91
CA GLY A 69 -3.67 10.06 8.56
C GLY A 69 -2.58 9.89 7.52
N THR A 70 -1.34 9.65 7.95
CA THR A 70 -0.24 9.37 7.01
C THR A 70 -0.49 8.06 6.27
N ALA A 71 -0.01 7.99 5.03
CA ALA A 71 -0.06 6.79 4.21
C ALA A 71 1.12 6.76 3.23
N MET A 72 1.53 5.56 2.86
CA MET A 72 2.43 5.35 1.74
C MET A 72 1.91 4.20 0.88
N TRP A 73 2.21 4.23 -0.41
CA TRP A 73 2.11 3.07 -1.29
C TRP A 73 3.15 3.13 -2.39
N VAL A 74 3.51 1.97 -2.91
CA VAL A 74 4.37 1.81 -4.08
C VAL A 74 3.69 0.86 -5.03
N ASP A 75 3.49 1.28 -6.27
CA ASP A 75 3.00 0.46 -7.37
C ASP A 75 4.12 0.29 -8.40
N PRO A 76 4.84 -0.85 -8.37
CA PRO A 76 5.94 -1.11 -9.29
C PRO A 76 5.52 -1.15 -10.76
N GLU A 77 4.27 -1.51 -11.07
CA GLU A 77 3.77 -1.58 -12.44
C GLU A 77 3.60 -0.19 -13.05
N GLN A 78 3.32 0.80 -12.21
CA GLN A 78 3.21 2.22 -12.59
C GLN A 78 4.50 3.02 -12.34
N GLU A 79 5.58 2.34 -11.94
CA GLU A 79 6.84 2.97 -11.50
C GLU A 79 6.62 4.09 -10.45
N LEU A 80 5.61 3.91 -9.59
CA LEU A 80 5.08 4.96 -8.73
C LEU A 80 5.40 4.67 -7.25
N ALA A 81 5.88 5.69 -6.54
CA ALA A 81 5.99 5.68 -5.08
C ALA A 81 5.40 6.97 -4.49
N VAL A 82 4.51 6.82 -3.51
CA VAL A 82 3.78 7.95 -2.91
C VAL A 82 3.91 7.93 -1.40
N VAL A 83 4.16 9.12 -0.85
CA VAL A 83 4.08 9.40 0.58
C VAL A 83 3.10 10.55 0.77
N PHE A 84 2.05 10.31 1.54
CA PHE A 84 1.06 11.30 1.92
C PHE A 84 1.12 11.53 3.43
N MET A 85 1.26 12.79 3.83
CA MET A 85 1.33 13.18 5.23
C MET A 85 0.20 14.14 5.57
N ALA A 86 -0.67 13.73 6.50
CA ALA A 86 -1.74 14.55 7.03
C ALA A 86 -2.01 14.22 8.49
N ALA A 87 -2.50 15.21 9.23
CA ALA A 87 -2.97 15.08 10.60
C ALA A 87 -4.50 14.97 10.62
N THR A 88 -5.01 13.81 10.22
CA THR A 88 -6.45 13.53 10.09
C THR A 88 -6.83 12.29 10.92
N PRO A 89 -6.91 12.40 12.26
CA PRO A 89 -7.28 11.28 13.12
C PRO A 89 -8.72 10.80 12.88
N GLY A 90 -9.06 9.64 13.43
CA GLY A 90 -10.42 9.09 13.33
C GLY A 90 -10.79 8.67 11.91
N LEU A 91 -12.09 8.72 11.58
CA LEU A 91 -12.59 8.25 10.27
C LEU A 91 -12.13 9.11 9.09
N LEU A 92 -11.73 10.37 9.33
CA LEU A 92 -11.24 11.28 8.29
C LEU A 92 -10.02 10.71 7.55
N ARG A 93 -9.14 9.95 8.22
CA ARG A 93 -7.99 9.31 7.55
C ARG A 93 -8.41 8.42 6.38
N GLN A 94 -9.51 7.69 6.52
CA GLN A 94 -9.98 6.76 5.49
C GLN A 94 -10.51 7.51 4.28
N TYR A 95 -11.24 8.61 4.52
CA TYR A 95 -11.73 9.49 3.47
C TYR A 95 -10.58 10.07 2.65
N TYR A 96 -9.61 10.72 3.30
CA TYR A 96 -8.53 11.40 2.60
C TYR A 96 -7.60 10.41 1.87
N ARG A 97 -7.30 9.24 2.45
CA ARG A 97 -6.50 8.21 1.75
C ARG A 97 -7.15 7.77 0.44
N ARG A 98 -8.46 7.57 0.43
CA ARG A 98 -9.18 7.17 -0.78
C ARG A 98 -9.17 8.28 -1.82
N VAL A 99 -9.47 9.52 -1.41
CA VAL A 99 -9.49 10.67 -2.33
C VAL A 99 -8.11 10.92 -2.91
N ILE A 100 -7.06 10.94 -2.09
CA ILE A 100 -5.69 11.16 -2.56
C ILE A 100 -5.22 10.03 -3.47
N ASN A 101 -5.51 8.77 -3.14
CA ASN A 101 -5.23 7.65 -4.05
C ASN A 101 -5.91 7.87 -5.41
N ALA A 102 -7.21 8.18 -5.44
CA ALA A 102 -7.93 8.42 -6.68
C ALA A 102 -7.34 9.58 -7.50
N LEU A 103 -7.01 10.70 -6.83
CA LEU A 103 -6.42 11.87 -7.48
C LEU A 103 -5.05 11.58 -8.08
N VAL A 104 -4.19 10.83 -7.36
CA VAL A 104 -2.86 10.47 -7.86
C VAL A 104 -2.96 9.62 -9.12
N TYR A 105 -3.77 8.55 -9.10
CA TYR A 105 -3.90 7.68 -10.28
C TYR A 105 -4.60 8.38 -11.46
N SER A 106 -5.51 9.32 -11.19
CA SER A 106 -6.16 10.10 -12.26
C SER A 106 -5.22 11.13 -12.92
N ALA A 107 -4.07 11.40 -12.30
CA ALA A 107 -3.07 12.34 -12.80
C ALA A 107 -1.94 11.67 -13.59
N ILE A 108 -1.98 10.34 -13.76
CA ILE A 108 -1.04 9.61 -14.61
C ILE A 108 -1.46 9.82 -16.06
N GLU A 109 -0.54 10.31 -16.88
CA GLU A 109 -0.69 10.47 -18.33
C GLU A 109 0.05 9.33 -19.06
N ASP A 110 -0.43 8.95 -20.25
CA ASP A 110 0.14 7.89 -21.10
C ASP A 110 1.42 8.33 -21.85
#